data_AF-A0A7L9BS94-F1
#
_entry.id   AF-A0A7L9BS94-F1
#
_cell.length_a   1.000
_cell.length_b   1.000
_cell.length_c   1.000
_cell.angle_alpha   90.00
_cell.angle_beta   90.00
_cell.angle_gamma   90.00
#
_symmetry.space_group_name_H-M   'P 1'
#
loop_
_entity.id
_entity.type
_entity.pdbx_description
1 polymer ?
#
loop_
_entity_poly.entity_id
_entity_poly.type
_entity_poly.pdbx_seq_one_letter_code
_entity_poly.pdbx_strand_id
1 'polypeptide(L)'
;MNAKKTTKPEPTAPEAYAARANDIARLIDVLQMELEKHADAAKGDPKCWGRLGDLGKVRSDLIDTVAFMSGMDREDVERFLAD
;
A
#
# COMPACT_ATOMS: atom_id res chain seq x y z
N MET A 1 -26.20 22.69 -36.56
CA MET A 1 -25.88 21.25 -36.40
C MET A 1 -25.27 21.08 -35.02
N ASN A 2 -26.00 20.51 -34.06
CA ASN A 2 -25.47 20.30 -32.70
C ASN A 2 -24.64 19.01 -32.68
N ALA A 3 -23.34 19.14 -32.44
CA ALA A 3 -22.47 18.00 -32.18
C ALA A 3 -22.93 17.31 -30.89
N LYS A 4 -23.41 16.06 -30.99
CA LYS A 4 -23.69 15.21 -29.82
C LYS A 4 -22.36 15.00 -29.07
N LYS A 5 -22.25 15.53 -27.86
CA LYS A 5 -21.16 15.20 -26.93
C LYS A 5 -21.28 13.71 -26.60
N THR A 6 -20.36 12.89 -27.10
CA THR A 6 -20.20 11.49 -26.68
C THR A 6 -19.56 11.49 -25.29
N THR A 7 -20.35 11.24 -24.26
CA THR A 7 -19.83 10.91 -22.93
C THR A 7 -19.21 9.52 -22.98
N LYS A 8 -18.00 9.36 -22.44
CA LYS A 8 -17.40 8.03 -22.27
C LYS A 8 -18.35 7.17 -21.45
N PRO A 9 -18.58 5.89 -21.80
CA PRO A 9 -19.33 4.97 -20.97
C PRO A 9 -18.70 4.89 -19.58
N GLU A 10 -19.52 4.81 -18.54
CA GLU A 10 -19.02 4.48 -17.21
C GLU A 10 -18.40 3.08 -17.21
N PRO A 11 -17.28 2.87 -16.50
CA PRO A 11 -16.63 1.57 -16.45
C PRO A 11 -17.54 0.54 -15.77
N THR A 12 -17.48 -0.68 -16.27
CA THR A 12 -18.11 -1.83 -15.64
C THR A 12 -17.40 -2.18 -14.32
N ALA A 13 -18.06 -2.94 -13.45
CA ALA A 13 -17.46 -3.37 -12.18
C ALA A 13 -16.11 -4.13 -12.37
N PRO A 14 -15.96 -5.06 -13.35
CA PRO A 14 -14.66 -5.70 -13.62
C PRO A 14 -13.57 -4.72 -14.05
N GLU A 15 -13.89 -3.72 -14.89
CA GLU A 15 -12.93 -2.71 -15.32
C GLU A 15 -12.50 -1.81 -14.14
N ALA A 16 -13.45 -1.39 -13.31
CA ALA A 16 -13.17 -0.61 -12.12
C ALA A 16 -12.33 -1.40 -11.11
N TYR A 17 -12.60 -2.70 -10.95
CA TYR A 17 -11.80 -3.60 -10.11
C TYR A 17 -10.36 -3.71 -10.64
N ALA A 18 -10.19 -4.00 -11.94
CA ALA A 18 -8.87 -4.15 -12.56
C ALA A 18 -8.04 -2.86 -12.45
N ALA A 19 -8.66 -1.69 -12.65
CA ALA A 19 -8.01 -0.40 -12.47
C ALA A 19 -7.51 -0.20 -11.03
N ARG A 20 -8.38 -0.47 -10.02
CA ARG A 20 -8.01 -0.33 -8.60
C ARG A 20 -6.91 -1.31 -8.19
N ALA A 21 -7.00 -2.56 -8.64
CA ALA A 21 -5.96 -3.56 -8.39
C ALA A 21 -4.61 -3.12 -9.00
N ASN A 22 -4.62 -2.54 -10.20
CA ASN A 22 -3.42 -2.02 -10.85
C ASN A 22 -2.83 -0.81 -10.11
N ASP A 23 -3.67 0.09 -9.60
CA ASP A 23 -3.21 1.23 -8.81
C ASP A 23 -2.61 0.78 -7.47
N ILE A 24 -3.20 -0.21 -6.80
CA ILE A 24 -2.63 -0.81 -5.57
C ILE A 24 -1.27 -1.45 -5.86
N ALA A 25 -1.13 -2.18 -6.98
CA ALA A 25 0.16 -2.76 -7.37
C ALA A 25 1.24 -1.67 -7.54
N ARG A 26 0.91 -0.56 -8.21
CA ARG A 26 1.83 0.58 -8.33
C ARG A 26 2.19 1.21 -6.99
N LEU A 27 1.23 1.32 -6.07
CA LEU A 27 1.50 1.83 -4.72
C LEU A 27 2.46 0.93 -3.95
N ILE A 28 2.34 -0.40 -4.11
CA ILE A 28 3.28 -1.35 -3.51
C ILE A 28 4.68 -1.19 -4.12
N ASP A 29 4.80 -1.04 -5.44
CA ASP A 29 6.08 -0.80 -6.10
C ASP A 29 6.75 0.48 -5.58
N VAL A 30 5.99 1.57 -5.46
CA VAL A 30 6.49 2.84 -4.90
C VAL A 30 6.88 2.68 -3.44
N LEU A 31 6.09 1.96 -2.64
CA LEU A 31 6.42 1.69 -1.23
C LEU A 31 7.76 0.95 -1.10
N GLN A 32 8.04 -0.02 -1.97
CA GLN A 32 9.33 -0.70 -1.99
C GLN A 32 10.48 0.28 -2.27
N MET A 33 10.34 1.15 -3.27
CA MET A 33 11.33 2.18 -3.58
C MET A 33 11.57 3.14 -2.41
N GLU A 34 10.53 3.54 -1.70
CA GLU A 34 10.66 4.43 -0.54
C GLU A 34 11.31 3.72 0.67
N LEU A 35 11.04 2.43 0.87
CA LEU A 35 11.71 1.63 1.90
C LEU A 35 13.22 1.49 1.63
N GLU A 36 13.62 1.34 0.37
CA GLU A 36 15.03 1.31 -0.02
C GLU A 36 15.74 2.64 0.26
N LYS A 37 15.14 3.76 -0.17
CA LYS A 37 15.66 5.12 0.12
C LYS A 37 15.76 5.36 1.62
N HIS A 38 14.75 4.92 2.37
CA HIS A 38 14.72 5.05 3.81
C HIS A 38 15.85 4.24 4.48
N ALA A 39 16.14 3.03 3.99
CA ALA A 39 17.26 2.22 4.47
C ALA A 39 18.62 2.89 4.19
N ASP A 40 18.81 3.47 3.01
CA ASP A 40 20.04 4.22 2.69
C ASP A 40 20.21 5.45 3.58
N ALA A 41 19.13 6.16 3.86
CA ALA A 41 19.14 7.30 4.77
C ALA A 41 19.42 6.88 6.23
N ALA A 42 19.00 5.69 6.65
CA ALA A 42 19.32 5.12 7.96
C ALA A 42 20.81 4.77 8.11
N LYS A 43 21.46 4.30 7.04
CA LYS A 43 22.92 4.07 7.02
C LYS A 43 23.70 5.38 7.21
N GLY A 44 23.18 6.48 6.67
CA GLY A 44 23.79 7.82 6.77
C GLY A 44 23.73 8.43 8.17
N ASP A 45 22.79 8.01 9.01
CA ASP A 45 22.69 8.44 10.41
C ASP A 45 22.26 7.27 11.33
N PRO A 46 23.22 6.43 11.74
CA PRO A 46 22.94 5.22 12.53
C PRO A 46 22.37 5.48 13.93
N LYS A 47 22.38 6.73 14.42
CA LYS A 47 21.84 7.10 15.74
C LYS A 47 20.41 7.62 15.67
N CYS A 48 19.86 7.77 14.46
CA CYS A 48 18.50 8.25 14.26
C CYS A 48 17.47 7.15 14.54
N TRP A 49 17.06 7.02 15.81
CA TRP A 49 16.01 6.09 16.23
C TRP A 49 14.63 6.40 15.62
N GLY A 50 14.39 7.63 15.17
CA GLY A 50 13.14 8.01 14.50
C GLY A 50 12.83 7.12 13.30
N ARG A 51 13.85 6.74 12.53
CA ARG A 51 13.72 5.84 11.37
C ARG A 51 13.24 4.44 11.74
N LEU A 52 13.64 3.94 12.89
CA LEU A 52 13.10 2.66 13.39
C LEU A 52 11.61 2.80 13.74
N GLY A 53 11.23 3.93 14.35
CA GLY A 53 9.83 4.25 14.65
C GLY A 53 8.97 4.35 13.39
N ASP A 54 9.48 4.98 12.34
CA ASP A 54 8.79 5.10 11.04
C ASP A 54 8.46 3.71 10.46
N LEU A 55 9.42 2.77 10.49
CA LEU A 55 9.19 1.38 10.06
C LEU A 55 8.17 0.65 10.95
N GLY A 56 8.13 0.94 12.24
CA GLY A 56 7.11 0.42 13.16
C GLY A 56 5.69 0.86 12.75
N LYS A 57 5.52 2.13 12.38
CA LYS A 57 4.24 2.65 11.87
C LYS A 57 3.85 2.01 10.54
N VAL A 58 4.77 1.93 9.59
CA VAL A 58 4.53 1.30 8.28
C VAL A 58 4.11 -0.16 8.45
N ARG A 59 4.80 -0.93 9.30
CA ARG A 59 4.42 -2.31 9.62
C ARG A 59 3.00 -2.38 10.19
N SER A 60 2.65 -1.47 11.11
CA SER A 60 1.31 -1.44 11.70
C SER A 60 0.22 -1.24 10.66
N ASP A 61 0.39 -0.31 9.73
CA ASP A 61 -0.61 -0.01 8.71
C ASP A 61 -0.76 -1.15 7.68
N LEU A 62 0.34 -1.81 7.34
CA LEU A 62 0.32 -2.99 6.47
C LEU A 62 -0.42 -4.15 7.14
N ILE A 63 -0.25 -4.35 8.44
CA ILE A 63 -1.00 -5.36 9.20
C ILE A 63 -2.50 -5.05 9.16
N ASP A 64 -2.91 -3.81 9.41
CA ASP A 64 -4.33 -3.44 9.35
C ASP A 64 -4.91 -3.66 7.95
N THR A 65 -4.12 -3.37 6.91
CA THR A 65 -4.51 -3.61 5.52
C THR A 65 -4.67 -5.10 5.23
N VAL A 66 -3.73 -5.94 5.71
CA VAL A 66 -3.80 -7.39 5.53
C VAL A 66 -4.98 -7.98 6.29
N ALA A 67 -5.19 -7.58 7.55
CA ALA A 67 -6.32 -8.00 8.37
C ALA A 67 -7.65 -7.72 7.67
N PHE A 68 -7.83 -6.51 7.12
CA PHE A 68 -8.99 -6.14 6.33
C PHE A 68 -9.18 -7.06 5.11
N MET A 69 -8.11 -7.34 4.36
CA MET A 69 -8.18 -8.15 3.13
C MET A 69 -8.39 -9.64 3.40
N SER A 70 -7.85 -10.17 4.50
CA SER A 70 -7.94 -11.59 4.86
C SER A 70 -9.17 -11.93 5.69
N GLY A 71 -9.84 -10.92 6.28
CA GLY A 71 -10.92 -11.13 7.24
C GLY A 71 -10.44 -11.68 8.58
N MET A 72 -9.13 -11.58 8.87
CA MET A 72 -8.54 -11.96 10.15
C MET A 72 -8.47 -10.75 11.07
N ASP A 73 -8.53 -10.97 12.37
CA ASP A 73 -8.20 -9.93 13.33
C ASP A 73 -6.68 -9.65 13.30
N ARG A 74 -6.32 -8.44 13.70
CA ARG A 74 -4.93 -7.95 13.70
C ARG A 74 -4.00 -8.89 14.47
N GLU A 75 -4.43 -9.39 15.62
CA GLU A 75 -3.67 -10.26 16.50
C GLU A 75 -3.31 -11.59 15.82
N ASP A 76 -4.19 -12.11 14.95
CA ASP A 76 -3.92 -13.36 14.23
C ASP A 76 -2.93 -13.13 13.08
N VAL A 77 -2.97 -11.96 12.42
CA VAL A 77 -1.94 -11.56 11.45
C VAL A 77 -0.58 -11.39 12.14
N GLU A 78 -0.56 -10.76 13.32
CA GLU A 78 0.66 -10.59 14.10
C GLU A 78 1.23 -11.93 14.59
N ARG A 79 0.37 -12.87 15.01
CA ARG A 79 0.77 -14.24 15.37
C ARG A 79 1.39 -14.96 14.17
N PHE A 80 0.76 -14.87 13.01
CA PHE A 80 1.28 -15.48 11.78
C PHE A 80 2.67 -14.95 11.39
N LEU A 81 2.93 -13.65 11.59
CA LEU A 81 4.24 -13.05 11.29
C LEU A 81 5.33 -13.37 12.34
N ALA A 82 4.94 -13.85 13.51
CA ALA A 82 5.87 -14.20 14.60
C ALA A 82 6.33 -15.67 14.56
N ASP A 83 5.63 -16.51 13.79
CA ASP A 83 5.96 -17.91 13.52
C ASP A 83 7.01 -18.05 12.38
#